data_AF-A0A942H682-F1
#
_entry.id   AF-A0A942H682-F1
#
_cell.length_a   1.000
_cell.length_b   1.000
_cell.length_c   1.000
_cell.angle_alpha   90.00
_cell.angle_beta   90.00
_cell.angle_gamma   90.00
#
_symmetry.space_group_name_H-M   'P 1'
#
loop_
_entity.id
_entity.type
_entity.pdbx_description
1 polymer ?
#
loop_
_entity_poly.entity_id
_entity_poly.type
_entity_poly.pdbx_seq_one_letter_code
_entity_poly.pdbx_strand_id
1 'polypeptide(L)'
;MKNLGRTLLTFSLSLLFCLTVMAQSKRGPSTSEERATAVKAARLLESDPFHKDAKKVREWFLMWLIEVPDISVEICTDYLSPLFGTKNKNNEAELATQMTYSSAAFMIEHPEQAKDKVAVSLAGLEGTLKMYQSILNSKPKAKIDFLDQLLVKREKGELRAYVEDIATNKCKGSKK
;
A
#
# COMPACT_ATOMS: atom_id res chain seq x y z
N MET A 1 -69.41 -44.56 -21.82
CA MET A 1 -68.65 -45.72 -22.34
C MET A 1 -68.22 -45.45 -23.78
N LYS A 2 -66.92 -45.24 -24.01
CA LYS A 2 -66.14 -45.70 -25.18
C LYS A 2 -64.66 -45.33 -24.97
N ASN A 3 -63.86 -46.39 -24.95
CA ASN A 3 -62.41 -46.57 -24.79
C ASN A 3 -61.54 -45.61 -25.63
N LEU A 4 -60.44 -45.07 -25.07
CA LEU A 4 -59.08 -45.64 -24.94
C LEU A 4 -58.27 -45.60 -26.24
N GLY A 5 -57.25 -44.72 -26.27
CA GLY A 5 -56.21 -44.68 -27.29
C GLY A 5 -54.94 -44.02 -26.75
N ARG A 6 -53.97 -44.85 -26.37
CA ARG A 6 -52.63 -44.48 -25.88
C ARG A 6 -51.78 -43.90 -27.01
N THR A 7 -51.04 -42.81 -26.74
CA THR A 7 -49.75 -42.56 -27.40
C THR A 7 -48.78 -41.95 -26.38
N LEU A 8 -47.67 -42.66 -26.13
CA LEU A 8 -46.51 -42.23 -25.35
C LEU A 8 -45.75 -41.10 -26.08
N LEU A 9 -45.18 -40.13 -25.34
CA LEU A 9 -43.85 -39.58 -25.70
C LEU A 9 -43.18 -38.83 -24.52
N THR A 10 -42.18 -39.51 -23.95
CA THR A 10 -40.88 -38.99 -23.47
C THR A 10 -40.80 -37.83 -22.46
N PHE A 11 -40.36 -38.17 -21.24
CA PHE A 11 -39.58 -37.30 -20.35
C PHE A 11 -38.42 -36.62 -21.10
N SER A 12 -38.29 -35.30 -20.96
CA SER A 12 -37.03 -34.60 -21.24
C SER A 12 -36.73 -33.57 -20.15
N LEU A 13 -35.72 -33.94 -19.37
CA LEU A 13 -34.95 -33.19 -18.40
C LEU A 13 -34.32 -31.96 -19.07
N SER A 14 -34.50 -30.77 -18.52
CA SER A 14 -33.62 -29.62 -18.79
C SER A 14 -33.52 -28.78 -17.54
N LEU A 15 -32.70 -29.30 -16.62
CA LEU A 15 -32.16 -28.60 -15.47
C LEU A 15 -31.29 -27.45 -16.01
N LEU A 16 -31.84 -26.24 -16.14
CA LEU A 16 -31.05 -25.04 -16.41
C LEU A 16 -30.24 -24.71 -15.14
N PHE A 17 -29.10 -25.37 -15.00
CA PHE A 17 -28.02 -24.92 -14.12
C PHE A 17 -27.47 -23.64 -14.74
N CYS A 18 -28.03 -22.49 -14.36
CA CYS A 18 -27.36 -21.21 -14.56
C CYS A 18 -26.06 -21.25 -13.75
N LEU A 19 -24.98 -21.64 -14.42
CA LEU A 19 -23.63 -21.33 -13.96
C LEU A 19 -23.49 -19.80 -13.99
N THR A 20 -23.92 -19.14 -12.93
CA THR A 20 -23.43 -17.80 -12.62
C THR A 20 -21.97 -17.96 -12.25
N VAL A 21 -21.12 -17.95 -13.28
CA VAL A 21 -19.73 -17.54 -13.10
C VAL A 21 -19.82 -16.16 -12.49
N MET A 22 -19.63 -16.06 -11.18
CA MET A 22 -19.26 -14.82 -10.53
C MET A 22 -17.90 -14.45 -11.10
N ALA A 23 -17.90 -13.77 -12.26
CA ALA A 23 -16.74 -13.05 -12.71
C ALA A 23 -16.40 -12.10 -11.57
N GLN A 24 -15.31 -12.37 -10.86
CA GLN A 24 -14.77 -11.47 -9.87
C GLN A 24 -14.47 -10.17 -10.61
N SER A 25 -15.41 -9.22 -10.52
CA SER A 25 -15.26 -7.91 -11.13
C SER A 25 -13.97 -7.33 -10.55
N LYS A 26 -12.92 -7.25 -11.37
CA LYS A 26 -11.75 -6.45 -11.01
C LYS A 26 -12.31 -5.05 -10.84
N ARG A 27 -12.24 -4.54 -9.60
CA ARG A 27 -12.66 -3.21 -9.22
C ARG A 27 -12.15 -2.18 -10.24
N GLY A 28 -12.93 -1.12 -10.48
CA GLY A 28 -12.52 -0.01 -11.34
C GLY A 28 -11.42 0.87 -10.72
N PRO A 29 -10.93 1.89 -11.44
CA PRO A 29 -9.99 2.87 -10.91
C PRO A 29 -10.45 3.51 -9.60
N SER A 30 -9.50 4.01 -8.80
CA SER A 30 -9.77 4.76 -7.59
C SER A 30 -10.60 6.03 -7.85
N THR A 31 -11.49 6.37 -6.91
CA THR A 31 -12.26 7.63 -6.98
C THR A 31 -11.49 8.81 -6.38
N SER A 32 -11.94 10.03 -6.65
CA SER A 32 -11.41 11.25 -6.03
C SER A 32 -11.52 11.23 -4.50
N GLU A 33 -12.62 10.73 -3.97
CA GLU A 33 -12.89 10.67 -2.53
C GLU A 33 -11.97 9.67 -1.84
N GLU A 34 -11.73 8.53 -2.49
CA GLU A 34 -10.81 7.51 -2.00
C GLU A 34 -9.37 8.01 -2.00
N ARG A 35 -8.94 8.67 -3.08
CA ARG A 35 -7.62 9.32 -3.17
C ARG A 35 -7.43 10.37 -2.07
N ALA A 36 -8.44 11.21 -1.83
CA ALA A 36 -8.40 12.18 -0.74
C ALA A 36 -8.34 11.49 0.64
N THR A 37 -9.00 10.34 0.80
CA THR A 37 -8.95 9.53 2.03
C THR A 37 -7.56 8.90 2.21
N ALA A 38 -6.94 8.39 1.15
CA ALA A 38 -5.58 7.84 1.16
C ALA A 38 -4.53 8.88 1.56
N VAL A 39 -4.62 10.10 1.00
CA VAL A 39 -3.75 11.21 1.40
C VAL A 39 -3.93 11.54 2.88
N LYS A 40 -5.17 11.71 3.35
CA LYS A 40 -5.45 11.98 4.77
C LYS A 40 -4.95 10.86 5.69
N ALA A 41 -5.10 9.61 5.27
CA ALA A 41 -4.61 8.44 5.99
C ALA A 41 -3.09 8.46 6.13
N ALA A 42 -2.35 8.73 5.05
CA ALA A 42 -0.89 8.85 5.10
C ALA A 42 -0.46 9.91 6.12
N ARG A 43 -1.03 11.12 6.02
CA ARG A 43 -0.68 12.24 6.90
C ARG A 43 -1.06 12.00 8.36
N LEU A 44 -2.20 11.35 8.62
CA LEU A 44 -2.58 10.94 9.98
C LEU A 44 -1.54 10.00 10.58
N LEU A 45 -1.10 8.98 9.83
CA LEU A 45 -0.13 8.01 10.32
C LEU A 45 1.28 8.61 10.50
N GLU A 46 1.64 9.62 9.68
CA GLU A 46 2.84 10.42 9.86
C GLU A 46 2.81 11.24 11.16
N SER A 47 1.70 11.91 11.45
CA SER A 47 1.61 12.82 12.60
C SER A 47 1.23 12.13 13.91
N ASP A 48 0.31 11.15 13.86
CA ASP A 48 -0.23 10.44 15.02
C ASP A 48 -0.30 8.92 14.72
N PRO A 49 0.85 8.22 14.76
CA PRO A 49 0.92 6.79 14.46
C PRO A 49 0.18 5.91 15.47
N PHE A 50 -0.20 6.47 16.64
CA PHE A 50 -0.92 5.79 17.71
C PHE A 50 -2.37 6.27 17.85
N HIS A 51 -2.89 7.01 16.85
CA HIS A 51 -4.30 7.40 16.81
C HIS A 51 -5.19 6.18 17.08
N LYS A 52 -6.31 6.37 17.78
CA LYS A 52 -7.23 5.28 18.17
C LYS A 52 -7.70 4.41 16.99
N ASP A 53 -7.74 4.99 15.79
CA ASP A 53 -8.14 4.32 14.54
C ASP A 53 -6.96 3.89 13.65
N ALA A 54 -5.70 4.12 14.07
CA ALA A 54 -4.52 3.93 13.23
C ALA A 54 -4.41 2.50 12.66
N LYS A 55 -4.83 1.47 13.41
CA LYS A 55 -4.89 0.10 12.90
C LYS A 55 -5.86 -0.03 11.72
N LYS A 56 -7.10 0.45 11.88
CA LYS A 56 -8.12 0.42 10.82
C LYS A 56 -7.71 1.23 9.60
N VAL A 57 -7.05 2.37 9.83
CA VAL A 57 -6.52 3.22 8.76
C VAL A 57 -5.46 2.48 7.95
N ARG A 58 -4.50 1.80 8.59
CA ARG A 58 -3.48 0.98 7.91
C ARG A 58 -4.12 -0.18 7.13
N GLU A 59 -5.06 -0.90 7.75
CA GLU A 59 -5.76 -2.02 7.11
C GLU A 59 -6.53 -1.58 5.87
N TRP A 60 -7.32 -0.50 5.99
CA TRP A 60 -8.05 0.06 4.86
C TRP A 60 -7.09 0.52 3.75
N PHE A 61 -6.02 1.24 4.09
CA PHE A 61 -5.12 1.80 3.09
C PHE A 61 -4.34 0.70 2.35
N LEU A 62 -3.86 -0.32 3.07
CA LEU A 62 -3.21 -1.46 2.45
C LEU A 62 -4.15 -2.19 1.49
N MET A 63 -5.38 -2.49 1.92
CA MET A 63 -6.36 -3.16 1.07
C MET A 63 -6.74 -2.30 -0.13
N TRP A 64 -6.95 -1.01 0.07
CA TRP A 64 -7.24 -0.08 -1.02
C TRP A 64 -6.13 -0.09 -2.08
N LEU A 65 -4.85 -0.03 -1.68
CA LEU A 65 -3.71 -0.11 -2.60
C LEU A 65 -3.62 -1.45 -3.34
N ILE A 66 -4.05 -2.56 -2.72
CA ILE A 66 -4.09 -3.88 -3.36
C ILE A 66 -5.20 -3.94 -4.42
N GLU A 67 -6.33 -3.28 -4.18
CA GLU A 67 -7.52 -3.40 -5.00
C GLU A 67 -7.58 -2.41 -6.18
N VAL A 68 -7.03 -1.20 -6.04
CA VAL A 68 -7.08 -0.18 -7.10
C VAL A 68 -6.08 -0.46 -8.21
N PRO A 69 -6.49 -0.43 -9.50
CA PRO A 69 -5.58 -0.75 -10.60
C PRO A 69 -4.72 0.43 -11.09
N ASP A 70 -5.06 1.67 -10.70
CA ASP A 70 -4.51 2.91 -11.27
C ASP A 70 -3.45 3.59 -10.38
N ILE A 71 -3.16 3.05 -9.21
CA ILE A 71 -2.10 3.52 -8.32
C ILE A 71 -1.23 2.31 -7.96
N SER A 72 0.02 2.33 -8.38
CA SER A 72 0.99 1.27 -8.11
C SER A 72 2.26 1.87 -7.55
N VAL A 73 2.55 1.55 -6.29
CA VAL A 73 3.80 1.92 -5.64
C VAL A 73 4.80 0.79 -5.85
N GLU A 74 5.94 1.09 -6.48
CA GLU A 74 7.04 0.13 -6.60
C GLU A 74 7.75 0.00 -5.26
N ILE A 75 7.67 -1.19 -4.66
CA ILE A 75 8.28 -1.47 -3.36
C ILE A 75 9.72 -1.92 -3.57
N CYS A 76 10.66 -1.16 -3.02
CA CYS A 76 12.05 -1.58 -2.87
C CYS A 76 12.41 -1.61 -1.38
N THR A 77 12.71 -2.79 -0.84
CA THR A 77 13.00 -2.96 0.58
C THR A 77 14.39 -2.42 0.96
N ASP A 78 15.30 -2.24 0.00
CA ASP A 78 16.66 -1.77 0.26
C ASP A 78 16.73 -0.37 0.89
N TYR A 79 15.74 0.48 0.67
CA TYR A 79 15.67 1.81 1.30
C TYR A 79 15.60 1.75 2.83
N LEU A 80 15.05 0.67 3.37
CA LEU A 80 14.80 0.46 4.80
C LEU A 80 15.29 -0.92 5.26
N SER A 81 16.29 -1.50 4.57
CA SER A 81 16.73 -2.89 4.80
C SER A 81 16.99 -3.25 6.27
N PRO A 82 17.54 -2.36 7.13
CA PRO A 82 17.78 -2.67 8.54
C PRO A 82 16.50 -2.83 9.39
N LEU A 83 15.33 -2.41 8.89
CA LEU A 83 14.05 -2.60 9.58
C LEU A 83 13.49 -4.03 9.42
N PHE A 84 13.84 -4.72 8.34
CA PHE A 84 13.30 -6.03 8.01
C PHE A 84 14.01 -7.16 8.79
N GLY A 85 13.28 -8.24 9.09
CA GLY A 85 13.82 -9.38 9.83
C GLY A 85 14.07 -9.12 11.33
N THR A 86 13.67 -7.96 11.84
CA THR A 86 13.74 -7.60 13.26
C THR A 86 12.55 -8.14 14.03
N LYS A 87 12.62 -8.12 15.37
CA LYS A 87 11.53 -8.58 16.25
C LYS A 87 10.33 -7.61 16.31
N ASN A 88 10.32 -6.55 15.48
CA ASN A 88 9.33 -5.47 15.49
C ASN A 88 9.09 -4.85 16.89
N LYS A 89 10.15 -4.56 17.65
CA LYS A 89 10.03 -4.07 19.04
C LYS A 89 9.67 -2.58 19.10
N ASN A 90 10.03 -1.83 18.08
CA ASN A 90 9.98 -0.38 17.99
C ASN A 90 9.21 0.10 16.74
N ASN A 91 8.20 -0.67 16.30
CA ASN A 91 7.34 -0.36 15.16
C ASN A 91 8.04 -0.40 13.78
N GLU A 92 9.12 -1.17 13.65
CA GLU A 92 9.88 -1.37 12.41
C GLU A 92 9.00 -1.76 11.21
N ALA A 93 8.02 -2.65 11.40
CA ALA A 93 7.12 -3.10 10.34
C ALA A 93 6.14 -2.00 9.90
N GLU A 94 5.59 -1.24 10.85
CA GLU A 94 4.72 -0.11 10.53
C GLU A 94 5.50 1.02 9.87
N LEU A 95 6.74 1.28 10.29
CA LEU A 95 7.63 2.26 9.67
C LEU A 95 8.01 1.87 8.24
N ALA A 96 8.29 0.59 7.99
CA ALA A 96 8.53 0.07 6.64
C ALA A 96 7.30 0.22 5.74
N THR A 97 6.11 -0.08 6.26
CA THR A 97 4.86 0.05 5.50
C THR A 97 4.48 1.52 5.25
N GLN A 98 4.83 2.43 6.17
CA GLN A 98 4.57 3.86 6.01
C GLN A 98 5.23 4.45 4.76
N MET A 99 6.36 3.90 4.33
CA MET A 99 7.02 4.33 3.10
C MET A 99 6.10 4.17 1.89
N THR A 100 5.36 3.05 1.82
CA THR A 100 4.39 2.77 0.76
C THR A 100 3.22 3.75 0.79
N TYR A 101 2.66 4.02 1.97
CA TYR A 101 1.53 4.94 2.14
C TYR A 101 1.89 6.37 1.75
N SER A 102 3.08 6.82 2.16
CA SER A 102 3.56 8.17 1.88
C SER A 102 3.94 8.34 0.41
N SER A 103 4.45 7.29 -0.23
CA SER A 103 4.68 7.23 -1.68
C SER A 103 3.37 7.34 -2.45
N ALA A 104 2.35 6.58 -2.06
CA ALA A 104 1.03 6.63 -2.69
C ALA A 104 0.39 8.02 -2.56
N ALA A 105 0.45 8.63 -1.37
CA ALA A 105 -0.05 9.98 -1.15
C ALA A 105 0.66 11.00 -2.06
N PHE A 106 1.99 10.90 -2.20
CA PHE A 106 2.75 11.76 -3.11
C PHE A 106 2.33 11.59 -4.56
N MET A 107 2.14 10.37 -5.05
CA MET A 107 1.68 10.13 -6.43
C MET A 107 0.28 10.72 -6.70
N ILE A 108 -0.58 10.79 -5.67
CA ILE A 108 -1.92 11.38 -5.76
C ILE A 108 -1.83 12.91 -5.80
N GLU A 109 -1.00 13.50 -4.93
CA GLU A 109 -0.82 14.96 -4.81
C GLU A 109 0.00 15.55 -5.98
N HIS A 110 0.88 14.76 -6.58
CA HIS A 110 1.81 15.14 -7.64
C HIS A 110 1.76 14.16 -8.83
N PRO A 111 0.62 14.06 -9.53
CA PRO A 111 0.44 13.09 -10.61
C PRO A 111 1.45 13.25 -11.75
N GLU A 112 1.98 14.45 -11.98
CA GLU A 112 3.03 14.75 -12.95
C GLU A 112 4.39 14.15 -12.59
N GLN A 113 4.62 13.88 -11.30
CA GLN A 113 5.85 13.26 -10.77
C GLN A 113 5.67 11.78 -10.41
N ALA A 114 4.47 11.21 -10.58
CA ALA A 114 4.18 9.83 -10.19
C ALA A 114 5.04 8.78 -10.91
N LYS A 115 5.70 9.13 -12.02
CA LYS A 115 6.64 8.27 -12.76
C LYS A 115 8.11 8.50 -12.40
N ASP A 116 8.42 9.54 -11.63
CA ASP A 116 9.77 9.75 -11.09
C ASP A 116 9.96 8.88 -9.85
N LYS A 117 10.57 7.70 -10.07
CA LYS A 117 10.80 6.72 -9.01
C LYS A 117 11.62 7.28 -7.84
N VAL A 118 12.57 8.18 -8.11
CA VAL A 118 13.40 8.79 -7.07
C VAL A 118 12.55 9.76 -6.25
N ALA A 119 11.75 10.62 -6.90
CA ALA A 119 10.84 11.53 -6.19
C ALA A 119 9.82 10.78 -5.34
N VAL A 120 9.20 9.74 -5.88
CA VAL A 120 8.23 8.89 -5.15
C VAL A 120 8.90 8.22 -3.95
N SER A 121 10.08 7.61 -4.13
CA SER A 121 10.80 6.94 -3.03
C SER A 121 11.27 7.92 -1.96
N LEU A 122 11.72 9.12 -2.35
CA LEU A 122 12.10 10.19 -1.44
C LEU A 122 10.91 10.64 -0.59
N ALA A 123 9.75 10.87 -1.21
CA ALA A 123 8.53 11.24 -0.49
C ALA A 123 8.06 10.11 0.44
N GLY A 124 8.19 8.85 0.00
CA GLY A 124 8.00 7.67 0.82
C GLY A 124 8.84 7.70 2.09
N LEU A 125 10.16 7.85 1.92
CA LEU A 125 11.11 7.85 3.02
C LEU A 125 10.89 9.03 3.98
N GLU A 126 10.60 10.22 3.45
CA GLU A 126 10.25 11.39 4.24
C GLU A 126 9.04 11.15 5.14
N GLY A 127 7.98 10.51 4.63
CA GLY A 127 6.82 10.14 5.44
C GLY A 127 7.15 9.14 6.53
N THR A 128 7.97 8.13 6.25
CA THR A 128 8.49 7.21 7.28
C THR A 128 9.26 7.97 8.38
N LEU A 129 10.11 8.92 8.01
CA LEU A 129 10.89 9.72 8.97
C LEU A 129 10.01 10.65 9.81
N LYS A 130 8.93 11.21 9.26
CA LYS A 130 7.92 11.96 10.02
C LYS A 130 7.22 11.07 11.05
N MET A 131 6.75 9.90 10.62
CA MET A 131 6.15 8.91 11.54
C MET A 131 7.13 8.52 12.65
N TYR A 132 8.38 8.26 12.32
CA TYR A 132 9.41 7.92 13.29
C TYR A 132 9.60 9.03 14.34
N GLN A 133 9.64 10.29 13.92
CA GLN A 133 9.73 11.42 14.85
C GLN A 133 8.51 11.52 15.77
N SER A 134 7.29 11.31 15.24
CA SER A 134 6.09 11.25 16.07
C SER A 134 6.10 10.08 17.06
N ILE A 135 6.65 8.92 16.67
CA ILE A 135 6.90 7.80 17.59
C ILE A 135 7.85 8.23 18.70
N LEU A 136 8.98 8.84 18.37
CA LEU A 136 9.97 9.27 19.37
C LEU A 136 9.42 10.29 20.36
N ASN A 137 8.54 11.20 19.91
CA ASN A 137 7.87 12.17 20.79
C ASN A 137 7.01 11.48 21.87
N SER A 138 6.40 10.33 21.53
CA SER A 138 5.55 9.57 22.46
C SER A 138 6.33 8.49 23.22
N LYS A 139 7.35 7.91 22.59
CA LYS A 139 8.14 6.78 23.07
C LYS A 139 9.62 7.03 22.80
N PRO A 140 10.30 7.89 23.61
CA PRO A 140 11.70 8.26 23.36
C PRO A 140 12.71 7.09 23.39
N LYS A 141 12.30 5.94 23.94
CA LYS A 141 13.11 4.71 23.99
C LYS A 141 12.97 3.82 22.74
N ALA A 142 12.03 4.12 21.84
CA ALA A 142 11.81 3.39 20.60
C ALA A 142 12.80 3.81 19.49
N LYS A 143 14.04 4.12 19.87
CA LYS A 143 15.08 4.55 18.94
C LYS A 143 15.52 3.42 18.03
N ILE A 144 15.80 3.80 16.79
CA ILE A 144 16.34 2.94 15.75
C ILE A 144 17.51 3.71 15.12
N ASP A 145 18.74 3.33 15.46
CA ASP A 145 19.96 4.06 15.07
C ASP A 145 20.05 4.34 13.57
N PHE A 146 19.57 3.40 12.75
CA PHE A 146 19.49 3.57 11.30
C PHE A 146 18.58 4.75 10.89
N LEU A 147 17.39 4.88 11.50
CA LEU A 147 16.48 5.99 11.21
C LEU A 147 17.00 7.31 11.78
N ASP A 148 17.67 7.28 12.94
CA ASP A 148 18.37 8.46 13.48
C ASP A 148 19.43 8.98 12.48
N GLN A 149 20.19 8.09 11.84
CA GLN A 149 21.15 8.48 10.79
C GLN A 149 20.47 9.07 9.55
N LEU A 150 19.30 8.54 9.15
CA LEU A 150 18.53 9.11 8.04
C LEU A 150 17.96 10.49 8.37
N LEU A 151 17.57 10.74 9.62
CA LEU A 151 17.18 12.07 10.07
C LEU A 151 18.32 13.08 9.92
N VAL A 152 19.54 12.71 10.31
CA VAL A 152 20.74 13.55 10.12
C VAL A 152 21.00 13.83 8.63
N LYS A 153 20.84 12.82 7.76
CA LYS A 153 20.96 13.01 6.31
C LYS A 153 19.92 14.00 5.77
N ARG A 154 18.69 13.90 6.23
CA ARG A 154 17.63 14.83 5.86
C ARG A 154 17.96 16.26 6.26
N GLU A 155 18.40 16.48 7.50
CA GLU A 155 18.79 17.80 8.00
C GLU A 155 19.94 18.44 7.20
N LYS A 156 20.83 17.61 6.63
CA LYS A 156 21.93 18.04 5.76
C LYS A 156 21.53 18.18 4.28
N GLY A 157 20.30 17.87 3.90
CA GLY A 157 19.87 17.84 2.50
C GLY A 157 20.43 16.66 1.69
N GLU A 158 20.97 15.65 2.36
CA GLU A 158 21.61 14.47 1.75
C GLU A 158 20.63 13.30 1.51
N LEU A 159 19.38 13.41 1.94
CA LEU A 159 18.42 12.30 1.85
C LEU A 159 18.12 11.90 0.39
N ARG A 160 18.08 12.87 -0.52
CA ARG A 160 17.91 12.58 -1.95
C ARG A 160 19.05 11.74 -2.51
N ALA A 161 20.30 12.09 -2.19
CA ALA A 161 21.47 11.34 -2.64
C ALA A 161 21.46 9.90 -2.11
N TYR A 162 20.99 9.68 -0.87
CA TYR A 162 20.77 8.34 -0.32
C TYR A 162 19.76 7.53 -1.14
N VAL A 163 18.64 8.14 -1.52
CA VAL A 163 17.61 7.50 -2.35
C VAL A 163 18.15 7.19 -3.75
N GLU A 164 18.85 8.13 -4.38
CA GLU A 164 19.43 7.96 -5.71
C GLU A 164 20.47 6.83 -5.76
N ASP A 165 21.33 6.73 -4.74
CA ASP A 165 22.30 5.63 -4.61
C ASP A 165 21.60 4.27 -4.57
N ILE A 166 20.60 4.13 -3.70
CA ILE A 166 19.86 2.86 -3.54
C ILE A 166 19.05 2.53 -4.80
N ALA A 167 18.38 3.52 -5.39
CA ALA A 167 17.63 3.36 -6.64
C ALA A 167 18.55 2.84 -7.76
N THR A 168 19.76 3.38 -7.85
CA THR A 168 20.74 3.02 -8.88
C THR A 168 21.36 1.66 -8.62
N ASN A 169 21.70 1.34 -7.36
CA ASN A 169 22.59 0.22 -7.05
C ASN A 169 21.87 -1.02 -6.53
N LYS A 170 20.67 -0.89 -5.97
CA LYS A 170 20.00 -1.98 -5.25
C LYS A 170 18.57 -2.25 -5.73
N CYS A 171 17.82 -1.21 -6.07
CA CYS A 171 16.44 -1.34 -6.55
C CYS A 171 16.31 -1.68 -8.05
N LYS A 172 17.38 -2.15 -8.72
CA LYS A 172 17.27 -2.59 -10.12
C LYS A 172 16.35 -3.81 -10.17
N GLY A 173 15.14 -3.59 -10.66
CA GLY A 173 14.11 -4.60 -10.78
C GLY A 173 14.65 -5.91 -11.34
N SER A 174 14.18 -7.01 -10.76
CA SER A 174 14.20 -8.33 -11.36
C SER A 174 13.99 -8.22 -12.86
N LYS A 175 15.01 -8.60 -13.64
CA LYS A 175 14.88 -8.72 -15.08
C LYS A 175 13.77 -9.74 -15.38
N LYS A 176 12.70 -9.25 -15.99
CA LYS A 176 11.60 -9.97 -16.65
C LYS A 176 10.62 -10.72 -15.75
#